data_AF-A0AA38M0F2-F1
#
_entry.id   AF-A0AA38M0F2-F1
#
_cell.length_a   1.000
_cell.length_b   1.000
_cell.length_c   1.000
_cell.angle_alpha   90.00
_cell.angle_beta   90.00
_cell.angle_gamma   90.00
#
_symmetry.space_group_name_H-M   'P 1'
#
loop_
_entity.id
_entity.type
_entity.pdbx_description
1 polymer ?
#
loop_
_entity_poly.entity_id
_entity_poly.type
_entity_poly.pdbx_seq_one_letter_code
_entity_poly.pdbx_strand_id
1 'polypeptide(L)'
;MCYTRKGSELARITILDEFENLVYDKLVLPAEEIIDYNTEFSGITSELLENVTVRIEDVQRELLEFIFSDTILVGHSLENDLLALKMCHELVIDTSILFPHPHGKQ
;
A
#
# COMPACT_ATOMS: atom_id res chain seq x y z
N MET A 1 0.87 0.37 6.43
CA MET A 1 1.38 1.77 6.51
C MET A 1 1.95 2.02 7.90
N CYS A 2 2.98 2.84 8.01
CA CYS A 2 3.52 3.37 9.28
C CYS A 2 3.76 4.89 9.15
N TYR A 3 4.16 5.57 10.23
CA TYR A 3 4.42 7.01 10.23
C TYR A 3 5.89 7.34 10.48
N THR A 4 6.41 8.26 9.67
CA THR A 4 7.75 8.86 9.83
C THR A 4 7.63 10.38 9.88
N ARG A 5 8.76 11.10 9.91
CA ARG A 5 8.79 12.57 9.81
C ARG A 5 8.21 13.11 8.51
N LYS A 6 8.09 12.28 7.46
CA LYS A 6 7.53 12.65 6.15
C LYS A 6 6.02 12.37 6.05
N GLY A 7 5.41 11.76 7.08
CA GLY A 7 4.00 11.39 7.09
C GLY A 7 3.80 9.88 7.01
N SER A 8 2.66 9.46 6.44
CA SER A 8 2.30 8.06 6.26
C SER A 8 3.13 7.44 5.13
N GLU A 9 3.86 6.36 5.42
CA GLU A 9 4.73 5.65 4.47
C GLU A 9 4.39 4.15 4.39
N LEU A 10 4.71 3.56 3.23
CA LEU A 10 4.46 2.15 2.95
C LEU A 10 5.32 1.26 3.85
N ALA A 11 4.68 0.31 4.52
CA ALA A 11 5.34 -0.67 5.39
C ALA A 11 5.03 -2.13 5.00
N ARG A 12 3.92 -2.34 4.30
CA ARG A 12 3.52 -3.61 3.69
C ARG A 12 2.62 -3.33 2.51
N ILE A 13 2.73 -4.16 1.49
CA ILE A 13 1.81 -4.21 0.36
C ILE A 13 1.40 -5.66 0.11
N THR A 14 0.13 -5.86 -0.18
CA THR A 14 -0.43 -7.16 -0.54
C THR A 14 -1.34 -6.97 -1.75
N ILE A 15 -1.19 -7.80 -2.78
CA ILE A 15 -1.96 -7.77 -4.02
C ILE A 15 -2.48 -9.17 -4.29
N LEU A 16 -3.77 -9.25 -4.60
CA LEU A 16 -4.46 -10.45 -5.03
C LEU A 16 -4.90 -10.31 -6.48
N ASP A 17 -5.06 -11.43 -7.18
CA ASP A 17 -5.72 -11.46 -8.50
C ASP A 17 -7.26 -11.51 -8.35
N GLU A 18 -7.96 -11.53 -9.48
CA GLU A 18 -9.43 -11.60 -9.53
C GLU A 18 -10.03 -12.90 -8.98
N PHE A 19 -9.20 -13.92 -8.76
CA PHE A 19 -9.58 -15.20 -8.18
C PHE A 19 -9.14 -15.32 -6.71
N GLU A 20 -8.76 -14.21 -6.09
CA GLU A 20 -8.30 -14.11 -4.70
C GLU A 20 -6.98 -14.84 -4.42
N ASN A 21 -6.20 -15.18 -5.46
CA ASN A 21 -4.88 -15.76 -5.26
C ASN A 21 -3.88 -14.67 -4.88
N LEU A 22 -2.95 -15.03 -4.00
CA LEU A 22 -1.86 -14.14 -3.62
C LEU A 22 -0.86 -13.98 -4.76
N VAL A 23 -0.77 -12.77 -5.31
CA VAL A 23 0.18 -12.41 -6.38
C VAL A 23 1.45 -11.79 -5.80
N TYR A 24 1.28 -10.92 -4.80
CA TYR A 24 2.40 -10.15 -4.24
C TYR A 24 2.15 -9.85 -2.78
N ASP A 25 3.08 -10.17 -1.89
CA ASP A 25 3.05 -9.73 -0.47
C ASP A 25 4.47 -9.41 -0.01
N LYS A 26 4.71 -8.16 0.35
CA LYS A 26 6.02 -7.72 0.84
C LYS A 26 5.91 -6.73 1.98
N LEU A 27 6.81 -6.89 2.94
CA LEU A 27 7.15 -5.86 3.90
C LEU A 27 8.15 -4.89 3.28
N VAL A 28 8.04 -3.62 3.65
CA VAL A 28 8.85 -2.53 3.10
C VAL A 28 9.44 -1.75 4.27
N LEU A 29 10.75 -1.49 4.21
CA LEU A 29 11.43 -0.66 5.20
C LEU A 29 11.48 0.79 4.71
N PRO A 30 10.79 1.74 5.39
CA PRO A 30 10.86 3.16 5.05
C PRO A 30 12.28 3.70 5.10
N ALA A 31 12.55 4.74 4.29
CA ALA A 31 13.87 5.37 4.24
C ALA A 31 14.17 6.20 5.50
N GLU A 32 13.13 6.82 6.07
CA GLU A 32 13.22 7.58 7.31
C GLU A 32 12.95 6.70 8.53
N GLU A 33 13.40 7.16 9.70
CA GLU A 33 13.10 6.52 10.97
C GLU A 33 11.58 6.51 11.24
N ILE A 34 11.07 5.33 11.59
CA ILE A 34 9.68 5.13 11.97
C ILE A 34 9.46 5.73 13.36
N ILE A 35 8.52 6.69 13.45
CA ILE A 35 8.11 7.31 14.71
C ILE A 35 6.98 6.50 15.35
N ASP A 36 6.08 5.99 14.52
CA ASP A 36 4.94 5.18 14.93
C ASP A 36 4.68 4.09 13.90
N TYR A 37 4.68 2.83 14.35
CA TYR A 37 4.42 1.67 13.48
C TYR A 37 2.94 1.56 13.11
N ASN A 38 2.05 2.32 13.77
CA ASN A 38 0.61 2.31 13.53
C ASN A 38 0.03 0.89 13.67
N THR A 39 0.51 0.14 14.65
CA THR A 39 0.30 -1.31 14.78
C THR A 39 -1.18 -1.67 14.92
N GLU A 40 -1.96 -0.87 15.66
CA GLU A 40 -3.40 -1.12 15.88
C GLU A 40 -4.18 -1.25 14.56
N PHE A 41 -3.81 -0.43 13.56
CA PHE A 41 -4.51 -0.40 12.28
C PHE A 41 -3.81 -1.20 11.19
N SER A 42 -2.48 -1.28 11.24
CA SER A 42 -1.67 -1.87 10.17
C SER A 42 -1.15 -3.27 10.47
N GLY A 43 -1.11 -3.68 11.74
CA GLY A 43 -0.46 -4.91 12.19
C GLY A 43 1.06 -4.90 12.07
N ILE A 44 1.68 -3.78 11.71
CA ILE A 44 3.13 -3.64 11.56
C ILE A 44 3.78 -3.49 12.93
N THR A 45 4.82 -4.26 13.21
CA THR A 45 5.61 -4.17 14.45
C THR A 45 7.09 -3.97 14.13
N SER A 46 7.87 -3.54 15.13
CA SER A 46 9.33 -3.41 15.01
C SER A 46 10.00 -4.74 14.63
N GLU A 47 9.55 -5.84 15.23
CA GLU A 47 10.12 -7.17 15.03
C GLU A 47 9.86 -7.66 13.60
N LEU A 48 8.69 -7.31 13.05
CA LEU A 48 8.33 -7.65 11.68
C LEU A 48 9.26 -6.98 10.66
N LEU A 49 9.78 -5.79 10.97
CA LEU A 49 10.65 -5.01 10.10
C LEU A 49 12.16 -5.17 10.38
N GLU A 50 12.55 -5.86 11.45
CA GLU A 50 13.95 -5.93 11.92
C GLU A 50 14.94 -6.39 10.85
N ASN A 51 14.54 -7.35 10.02
CA ASN A 51 15.39 -7.94 8.97
C ASN A 51 14.92 -7.60 7.54
N VAL A 52 13.98 -6.67 7.41
CA VAL A 52 13.43 -6.28 6.10
C VAL A 52 14.39 -5.30 5.44
N THR A 53 14.85 -5.66 4.24
CA THR A 53 15.76 -4.83 3.44
C THR A 53 15.09 -4.20 2.22
N VAL A 54 13.91 -4.71 1.85
CA VAL A 54 13.13 -4.26 0.70
C VAL A 54 12.74 -2.80 0.87
N ARG A 55 13.02 -1.99 -0.14
CA ARG A 55 12.65 -0.57 -0.19
C ARG A 55 11.49 -0.33 -1.16
N ILE A 56 10.94 0.88 -1.11
CA ILE A 56 9.83 1.25 -1.99
C ILE A 56 10.23 1.15 -3.47
N GLU A 57 11.49 1.47 -3.81
CA GLU A 57 12.00 1.39 -5.17
C GLU A 57 12.07 -0.06 -5.68
N ASP A 58 12.29 -1.04 -4.79
CA ASP A 58 12.25 -2.45 -5.14
C ASP A 58 10.81 -2.86 -5.46
N VAL A 59 9.87 -2.49 -4.60
CA VAL A 59 8.45 -2.75 -4.81
C VAL A 59 7.97 -2.12 -6.11
N GLN A 60 8.26 -0.85 -6.36
CA GLN A 60 7.85 -0.17 -7.59
C GLN A 60 8.35 -0.90 -8.85
N ARG A 61 9.62 -1.33 -8.85
CA ARG A 61 10.18 -2.08 -9.99
C ARG A 61 9.46 -3.40 -10.21
N GLU A 62 9.19 -4.14 -9.15
CA GLU A 62 8.51 -5.44 -9.22
C GLU A 62 7.05 -5.28 -9.63
N LEU A 63 6.35 -4.26 -9.13
CA LEU A 63 4.97 -3.97 -9.54
C LEU A 63 4.86 -3.66 -11.04
N LEU A 64 5.84 -2.95 -11.61
CA LEU A 64 5.85 -2.63 -13.04
C LEU A 64 6.01 -3.87 -13.95
N GLU A 65 6.36 -5.04 -13.40
CA GLU A 65 6.44 -6.29 -14.16
C GLU A 65 5.07 -6.90 -14.46
N PHE A 66 4.02 -6.51 -13.71
CA PHE A 66 2.68 -7.09 -13.84
C PHE A 66 1.50 -6.11 -13.71
N ILE A 67 1.75 -4.86 -13.28
CA ILE A 67 0.77 -3.76 -13.34
C ILE A 67 1.08 -2.92 -14.57
N PHE A 68 0.30 -3.12 -15.62
CA PHE A 68 0.37 -2.38 -16.87
C PHE A 68 -0.68 -1.26 -16.90
N SER A 69 -0.59 -0.37 -17.90
CA SER A 69 -1.52 0.76 -18.03
C SER A 69 -2.99 0.35 -18.19
N ASP A 70 -3.25 -0.86 -18.69
CA ASP A 70 -4.59 -1.44 -18.88
C ASP A 70 -5.03 -2.37 -17.75
N THR A 71 -4.16 -2.64 -16.76
CA THR A 71 -4.53 -3.37 -15.54
C THR A 71 -5.54 -2.54 -14.74
N ILE A 72 -6.60 -3.15 -14.22
CA ILE A 72 -7.56 -2.45 -13.35
C ILE A 72 -7.19 -2.70 -11.90
N LEU A 73 -6.92 -1.63 -11.15
CA LEU A 73 -6.69 -1.73 -9.70
C LEU A 73 -8.03 -1.62 -8.97
N VAL A 74 -8.30 -2.55 -8.06
CA VAL A 74 -9.52 -2.57 -7.25
C VAL A 74 -9.13 -2.50 -5.78
N GLY A 75 -9.79 -1.64 -5.01
CA GLY A 75 -9.48 -1.49 -3.59
C GLY A 75 -10.39 -0.49 -2.87
N HIS A 76 -9.97 -0.05 -1.69
CA HIS A 76 -10.73 0.87 -0.85
C HIS A 76 -9.87 2.06 -0.44
N SER A 77 -10.24 3.27 -0.86
CA SER A 77 -9.47 4.49 -0.63
C SER A 77 -8.03 4.40 -1.18
N LEU A 78 -7.89 3.85 -2.40
CA LEU A 78 -6.61 3.56 -3.06
C LEU A 78 -5.76 4.81 -3.32
N GLU A 79 -6.34 6.01 -3.25
CA GLU A 79 -5.58 7.27 -3.25
C GLU A 79 -4.45 7.24 -2.22
N ASN A 80 -4.73 6.78 -1.01
CA ASN A 80 -3.74 6.72 0.07
C ASN A 80 -2.63 5.72 -0.23
N ASP A 81 -2.98 4.55 -0.78
CA ASP A 81 -2.03 3.51 -1.14
C ASP A 81 -1.14 3.92 -2.32
N LEU A 82 -1.72 4.53 -3.36
CA LEU A 82 -0.98 5.03 -4.53
C LEU A 82 -0.06 6.20 -4.16
N LEU A 83 -0.48 7.09 -3.27
CA LEU A 83 0.38 8.14 -2.70
C LEU A 83 1.55 7.54 -1.92
N ALA A 84 1.29 6.54 -1.07
CA ALA A 84 2.32 5.84 -0.31
C ALA A 84 3.31 5.11 -1.22
N LEU A 85 2.81 4.50 -2.30
CA LEU A 85 3.61 3.86 -3.35
C LEU A 85 4.32 4.85 -4.27
N LYS A 86 3.96 6.13 -4.24
CA LYS A 86 4.42 7.17 -5.17
C LYS A 86 4.21 6.76 -6.64
N MET A 87 3.05 6.15 -6.91
CA MET A 87 2.66 5.68 -8.23
C MET A 87 1.38 6.38 -8.67
N CYS A 88 1.21 6.55 -9.98
CA CYS A 88 -0.01 7.06 -10.60
C CYS A 88 -0.56 6.00 -11.54
N HIS A 89 -1.86 5.73 -11.43
CA HIS A 89 -2.54 4.75 -12.27
C HIS A 89 -3.96 5.22 -12.57
N GLU A 90 -4.37 5.16 -13.84
CA GLU A 90 -5.65 5.74 -14.29
C GLU A 90 -6.84 4.80 -14.10
N LEU A 91 -6.65 3.49 -14.29
CA LEU A 91 -7.73 2.51 -14.23
C LEU A 91 -7.90 1.98 -12.81
N VAL A 92 -8.65 2.73 -12.01
CA VAL A 92 -8.90 2.44 -10.59
C VAL A 92 -10.40 2.31 -10.32
N ILE A 93 -10.79 1.20 -9.68
CA ILE A 93 -12.11 0.98 -9.10
C ILE A 93 -11.99 1.12 -7.58
N ASP A 94 -12.44 2.26 -7.05
CA ASP A 94 -12.39 2.54 -5.62
C ASP A 94 -13.75 2.33 -4.95
N THR A 95 -13.82 1.35 -4.05
CA THR A 95 -15.05 1.01 -3.32
C THR A 95 -15.51 2.10 -2.37
N SER A 96 -14.62 2.96 -1.85
CA SER A 96 -14.99 4.10 -0.99
C SER A 96 -15.75 5.19 -1.76
N ILE A 97 -15.50 5.28 -3.08
CA ILE A 97 -16.16 6.21 -3.99
C ILE A 97 -17.45 5.59 -4.53
N LEU A 98 -17.43 4.30 -4.88
CA LEU A 98 -18.62 3.59 -5.38
C LEU A 98 -19.72 3.42 -4.32
N PHE A 99 -19.32 3.21 -3.07
CA PHE A 99 -20.23 2.98 -1.94
C PHE A 99 -19.98 4.02 -0.84
N PRO A 100 -20.31 5.31 -1.09
CA PRO A 100 -20.06 6.35 -0.12
C PRO A 100 -20.89 6.10 1.14
N HIS A 101 -20.28 6.31 2.30
CA HIS A 101 -20.99 6.19 3.56
C HIS A 101 -22.09 7.27 3.65
N PRO A 102 -23.31 6.96 4.12
CA PRO A 102 -24.44 7.90 4.13
C PRO A 102 -24.17 9.23 4.85
N HIS A 103 -23.20 9.24 5.76
CA HIS A 103 -22.81 10.41 6.58
C HIS A 103 -21.45 11.04 6.17
N GLY A 104 -20.87 10.67 5.02
CA GLY A 104 -19.57 11.19 4.55
C GLY A 104 -18.36 10.37 5.01
N LYS A 105 -17.15 10.79 4.56
CA LYS A 105 -15.86 10.10 4.82
C LYS A 105 -15.63 9.96 6.33
N GLN A 106 -15.40 8.73 6.80
CA GLN A 106 -14.91 8.45 8.17
C GLN A 106 -13.40 8.69 8.23
#